data_AF-A0A0F3NXW8-F1
#
_entry.id   AF-A0A0F3NXW8-F1
#
_cell.length_a   1.000
_cell.length_b   1.000
_cell.length_c   1.000
_cell.angle_alpha   90.00
_cell.angle_beta   90.00
_cell.angle_gamma   90.00
#
_symmetry.space_group_name_H-M   'P 1'
#
loop_
_entity.id
_entity.type
_entity.pdbx_description
1 polymer ?
#
loop_
_entity_poly.entity_id
_entity_poly.type
_entity_poly.pdbx_seq_one_letter_code
_entity_poly.pdbx_strand_id
1 'polypeptide(L)'
;MAYQILTSCDFGAAVKNKYYIKLIKNITLSDHIKFKILQEVRAVYSNDIEQLQVIPFDESKQVTNSATEYQKTTVLQQQISDKDYLSELSKELGSNSTWYKVRESLIKSYGQAIDKSWFSPLKVANEDNVNKKIFIKAKTEFEDSYIRENYLKDLESAFKAQGFSFELVKFSNFNKI
;
A
#
# COMPACT_ATOMS: atom_id res chain seq x y z
N MET A 1 3.76 1.45 3.65
CA MET A 1 5.22 1.68 3.82
C MET A 1 6.08 0.56 3.22
N ALA A 2 5.86 -0.72 3.54
CA ALA A 2 6.66 -1.84 3.00
C ALA A 2 6.67 -1.90 1.45
N TYR A 3 5.51 -1.73 0.81
CA TYR A 3 5.40 -1.73 -0.66
C TYR A 3 6.22 -0.62 -1.36
N GLN A 4 6.26 0.58 -0.76
CA GLN A 4 7.05 1.68 -1.30
C GLN A 4 8.55 1.36 -1.24
N ILE A 5 9.01 0.73 -0.18
CA ILE A 5 10.41 0.29 -0.03
C ILE A 5 10.73 -0.77 -1.08
N LEU A 6 9.88 -1.81 -1.21
CA LEU A 6 10.10 -2.89 -2.17
C LEU A 6 10.16 -2.41 -3.63
N THR A 7 9.41 -1.35 -3.97
CA THR A 7 9.35 -0.79 -5.32
C THR A 7 10.28 0.41 -5.54
N SER A 8 11.04 0.80 -4.50
CA SER A 8 11.99 1.92 -4.54
C SER A 8 13.43 1.48 -4.25
N CYS A 9 13.62 0.19 -3.96
CA CYS A 9 14.90 -0.43 -3.65
C CYS A 9 15.14 -1.59 -4.60
N ASP A 10 16.35 -1.67 -5.13
CA ASP A 10 16.89 -2.86 -5.76
C ASP A 10 17.71 -3.62 -4.71
N PHE A 11 17.31 -4.87 -4.46
CA PHE A 11 17.87 -5.73 -3.42
C PHE A 11 19.00 -6.54 -4.05
N GLY A 12 20.23 -6.15 -3.73
CA GLY A 12 21.42 -6.75 -4.31
C GLY A 12 21.80 -8.07 -3.65
N ALA A 13 23.10 -8.35 -3.69
CA ALA A 13 23.66 -9.56 -3.11
C ALA A 13 24.18 -9.34 -1.68
N ALA A 14 24.17 -10.42 -0.91
CA ALA A 14 24.96 -10.55 0.30
C ALA A 14 26.44 -10.73 -0.08
N VAL A 15 27.32 -9.85 0.41
CA VAL A 15 28.76 -9.98 0.23
C VAL A 15 29.43 -9.88 1.59
N LYS A 16 30.00 -11.00 2.06
CA LYS A 16 30.55 -11.14 3.43
C LYS A 16 29.47 -10.82 4.48
N ASN A 17 29.76 -9.95 5.45
CA ASN A 17 28.84 -9.56 6.52
C ASN A 17 27.92 -8.37 6.15
N LYS A 18 27.85 -8.00 4.86
CA LYS A 18 27.09 -6.84 4.40
C LYS A 18 26.08 -7.22 3.34
N TYR A 19 24.92 -6.59 3.41
CA TYR A 19 23.89 -6.68 2.39
C TYR A 19 23.68 -5.33 1.72
N TYR A 20 23.68 -5.32 0.39
CA TYR A 20 23.62 -4.09 -0.39
C TYR A 20 22.21 -3.85 -0.91
N ILE A 21 21.72 -2.63 -0.68
CA ILE A 21 20.48 -2.15 -1.25
C ILE A 21 20.75 -0.87 -2.01
N LYS A 22 20.28 -0.81 -3.24
CA LYS A 22 20.38 0.38 -4.07
C LYS A 22 19.03 1.07 -4.15
N LEU A 23 18.98 2.36 -3.84
CA LEU A 23 17.76 3.13 -4.05
C LEU A 23 17.59 3.41 -5.54
N ILE A 24 16.46 3.01 -6.09
CA ILE A 24 16.05 3.28 -7.48
C ILE A 24 15.08 4.47 -7.59
N LYS A 25 14.62 4.98 -6.46
CA LYS A 25 13.83 6.22 -6.36
C LYS A 25 14.39 7.08 -5.23
N ASN A 26 14.14 8.39 -5.30
CA ASN A 26 14.54 9.34 -4.28
C ASN A 26 13.66 9.17 -3.02
N ILE A 27 14.05 8.25 -2.14
CA ILE A 27 13.38 7.98 -0.87
C ILE A 27 14.38 7.98 0.29
N THR A 28 13.92 8.38 1.47
CA THR A 28 14.72 8.32 2.70
C THR A 28 14.34 7.08 3.51
N LEU A 29 15.29 6.18 3.74
CA LEU A 29 15.11 5.05 4.65
C LEU A 29 15.45 5.48 6.08
N SER A 30 14.46 5.44 6.98
CA SER A 30 14.70 5.66 8.41
C SER A 30 15.45 4.49 9.04
N ASP A 31 16.10 4.69 10.18
CA ASP A 31 16.89 3.63 10.83
C ASP A 31 16.01 2.46 11.31
N HIS A 32 14.76 2.75 11.71
CA HIS A 32 13.79 1.70 12.03
C HIS A 32 13.49 0.80 10.82
N ILE A 33 13.38 1.37 9.62
CA ILE A 33 13.14 0.63 8.39
C ILE A 33 14.38 -0.18 8.00
N LYS A 34 15.58 0.42 8.06
CA LYS A 34 16.84 -0.29 7.81
C LYS A 34 17.00 -1.49 8.75
N PHE A 35 16.65 -1.33 10.02
CA PHE A 35 16.67 -2.41 11.00
C PHE A 35 15.73 -3.55 10.63
N LYS A 36 14.47 -3.25 10.26
CA LYS A 36 13.52 -4.27 9.82
C LYS A 36 14.02 -5.03 8.58
N ILE A 37 14.52 -4.30 7.58
CA ILE A 37 15.07 -4.92 6.37
C ILE A 37 16.24 -5.86 6.72
N LEU A 38 17.13 -5.45 7.63
CA LEU A 38 18.23 -6.29 8.06
C LEU A 38 17.78 -7.58 8.74
N GLN A 39 16.71 -7.54 9.55
CA GLN A 39 16.13 -8.74 10.17
C GLN A 39 15.60 -9.72 9.11
N GLU A 40 14.85 -9.22 8.12
CA GLU A 40 14.33 -10.04 7.02
C GLU A 40 15.47 -10.64 6.18
N VAL A 41 16.52 -9.86 5.89
CA VAL A 41 17.70 -10.34 5.17
C VAL A 41 18.40 -11.46 5.94
N ARG A 42 18.53 -11.35 7.26
CA ARG A 42 19.11 -12.41 8.11
C ARG A 42 18.27 -13.68 8.08
N ALA A 43 16.95 -13.55 8.06
CA ALA A 43 16.03 -14.68 7.98
C ALA A 43 16.16 -15.45 6.66
N VAL A 44 16.53 -14.78 5.56
CA VAL A 44 16.64 -15.38 4.21
C VAL A 44 18.04 -15.89 3.90
N TYR A 45 19.08 -15.10 4.18
CA TYR A 45 20.43 -15.37 3.68
C TYR A 45 21.38 -16.00 4.70
N SER A 46 21.21 -15.74 6.00
CA SER A 46 21.93 -16.26 7.20
C SER A 46 22.27 -15.13 8.18
N ASN A 47 22.54 -15.50 9.43
CA ASN A 47 22.79 -14.55 10.53
C ASN A 47 24.14 -13.81 10.44
N ASP A 48 25.00 -14.19 9.49
CA ASP A 48 26.34 -13.59 9.29
C ASP A 48 26.28 -12.17 8.70
N ILE A 49 25.08 -11.72 8.28
CA ILE A 49 24.87 -10.35 7.80
C ILE A 49 24.69 -9.39 8.98
N GLU A 50 25.71 -8.61 9.26
CA GLU A 50 25.72 -7.68 10.38
C GLU A 50 25.17 -6.30 9.99
N GLN A 51 25.36 -5.88 8.74
CA GLN A 51 25.11 -4.50 8.32
C GLN A 51 24.39 -4.40 6.98
N LEU A 52 23.51 -3.39 6.89
CA LEU A 52 22.84 -2.99 5.67
C LEU A 52 23.57 -1.80 5.03
N GLN A 53 24.08 -1.97 3.81
CA GLN A 53 24.73 -0.92 3.05
C GLN A 53 23.73 -0.33 2.03
N VAL A 54 23.31 0.91 2.26
CA VAL A 54 22.41 1.62 1.35
C VAL A 54 23.24 2.46 0.38
N ILE A 55 23.08 2.18 -0.91
CA ILE A 55 23.61 3.01 -2.00
C ILE A 55 22.53 4.04 -2.34
N PRO A 56 22.81 5.35 -2.19
CA PRO A 56 21.82 6.39 -2.43
C PRO A 56 21.41 6.43 -3.90
N PHE A 57 20.23 7.00 -4.15
CA PHE A 57 19.73 7.21 -5.50
C PHE A 57 20.62 8.22 -6.21
N ASP A 58 21.06 7.88 -7.42
CA ASP A 58 21.94 8.71 -8.24
C ASP A 58 21.16 9.21 -9.46
N GLU A 59 20.66 10.45 -9.38
CA GLU A 59 19.87 11.10 -10.43
C GLU A 59 20.64 11.22 -11.75
N SER A 60 21.98 11.23 -11.72
CA SER A 60 22.84 11.42 -12.89
C SER A 60 22.98 10.18 -13.77
N LYS A 61 22.58 9.00 -13.30
CA LYS A 61 22.76 7.70 -13.99
C LYS A 61 21.52 7.24 -14.77
N GLN A 62 20.55 8.12 -15.01
CA GLN A 62 19.40 7.83 -15.88
C GLN A 62 19.79 7.89 -17.36
N VAL A 63 20.59 6.92 -17.82
CA VAL A 63 20.77 6.64 -19.25
C VAL A 63 20.14 5.29 -19.53
N THR A 64 19.08 5.35 -20.36
CA THR A 64 18.48 4.30 -21.20
C THR A 64 19.14 2.94 -21.15
N ASN A 65 18.37 1.90 -20.77
CA ASN A 65 18.35 0.61 -21.46
C ASN A 65 17.05 -0.15 -21.11
N SER A 66 16.14 -0.12 -22.07
CA SER A 66 15.07 -1.10 -22.29
C SER A 66 15.65 -2.50 -22.58
N ALA A 67 15.07 -3.54 -21.97
CA ALA A 67 14.72 -4.84 -22.60
C ALA A 67 14.52 -5.94 -21.54
N THR A 68 13.27 -6.20 -21.18
CA THR A 68 12.74 -7.57 -21.24
C THR A 68 11.30 -7.49 -21.74
N GLU A 69 11.01 -8.32 -22.73
CA GLU A 69 9.88 -8.29 -23.66
C GLU A 69 8.50 -8.64 -23.06
N TYR A 70 8.36 -8.63 -21.73
CA TYR A 70 7.15 -9.08 -21.05
C TYR A 70 6.43 -7.93 -20.33
N GLN A 71 6.08 -6.85 -21.04
CA GLN A 71 5.16 -5.85 -20.48
C GLN A 71 4.48 -4.95 -21.54
N LYS A 72 4.27 -5.48 -22.75
CA LYS A 72 3.45 -4.83 -23.78
C LYS A 72 1.95 -5.01 -23.49
N THR A 73 1.47 -4.59 -22.31
CA THR A 73 0.05 -4.26 -22.07
C THR A 73 -0.12 -3.61 -20.70
N THR A 74 0.37 -2.39 -20.51
CA THR A 74 -0.34 -1.46 -19.62
C THR A 74 -0.10 -0.06 -20.15
N VAL A 75 -1.18 0.53 -20.66
CA VAL A 75 -1.32 1.93 -21.02
C VAL A 75 -0.58 2.82 -20.00
N LEU A 76 0.29 3.70 -20.49
CA LEU A 76 0.77 4.93 -19.85
C LEU A 76 0.31 5.10 -18.39
N GLN A 77 1.01 4.50 -17.44
CA GLN A 77 0.94 4.97 -16.06
C GLN A 77 1.80 6.23 -15.98
N GLN A 78 1.25 7.34 -16.46
CA GLN A 78 1.60 8.65 -15.92
C GLN A 78 1.54 8.50 -14.39
N GLN A 79 2.61 8.90 -13.71
CA GLN A 79 2.60 9.03 -12.26
C GLN A 79 1.60 10.12 -11.89
N ILE A 80 0.32 9.76 -11.83
CA ILE A 80 -0.75 10.61 -11.32
C ILE A 80 -0.36 10.94 -9.89
N SER A 81 -0.25 12.23 -9.56
CA SER A 81 0.09 12.63 -8.20
C SER A 81 -1.05 12.21 -7.25
N ASP A 82 -0.76 12.01 -5.95
CA ASP A 82 -1.81 11.67 -4.98
C ASP A 82 -2.94 12.72 -4.98
N LYS A 83 -2.64 13.98 -5.32
CA LYS A 83 -3.61 15.06 -5.47
C LYS A 83 -4.56 14.83 -6.64
N ASP A 84 -4.04 14.43 -7.80
CA ASP A 84 -4.85 14.15 -8.99
C ASP A 84 -5.72 12.92 -8.75
N TYR A 85 -5.17 11.89 -8.08
CA TYR A 85 -5.91 10.70 -7.71
C TYR A 85 -7.08 11.01 -6.76
N LEU A 86 -6.86 11.83 -5.73
CA LEU A 86 -7.93 12.27 -4.83
C LEU A 86 -9.00 13.09 -5.56
N SER A 87 -8.62 13.89 -6.56
CA SER A 87 -9.56 14.65 -7.39
C SER A 87 -10.49 13.72 -8.17
N GLU A 88 -9.95 12.69 -8.81
CA GLU A 88 -10.75 11.66 -9.49
C GLU A 88 -11.65 10.89 -8.51
N LEU A 89 -11.09 10.46 -7.39
CA LEU A 89 -11.81 9.73 -6.35
C LEU A 89 -12.99 10.54 -5.80
N SER A 90 -12.82 11.85 -5.65
CA SER A 90 -13.87 12.76 -5.17
C SER A 90 -15.05 12.87 -6.15
N LYS A 91 -14.80 12.71 -7.45
CA LYS A 91 -15.85 12.68 -8.48
C LYS A 91 -16.59 11.34 -8.49
N GLU A 92 -15.85 10.25 -8.29
CA GLU A 92 -16.43 8.89 -8.27
C GLU A 92 -17.33 8.66 -7.04
N LEU A 93 -16.85 9.01 -5.85
CA LEU A 93 -17.52 8.73 -4.59
C LEU A 93 -18.33 9.90 -4.04
N GLY A 94 -18.17 11.10 -4.62
CA GLY A 94 -18.68 12.34 -4.06
C GLY A 94 -17.81 12.83 -2.90
N SER A 95 -17.31 14.07 -3.00
CA SER A 95 -16.41 14.69 -2.01
C SER A 95 -16.99 14.77 -0.59
N ASN A 96 -18.30 14.70 -0.44
CA ASN A 96 -18.99 14.74 0.84
C ASN A 96 -19.30 13.36 1.43
N SER A 97 -19.10 12.26 0.69
CA SER A 97 -19.40 10.92 1.21
C SER A 97 -18.44 10.53 2.33
N THR A 98 -18.97 9.81 3.32
CA THR A 98 -18.18 9.29 4.44
C THR A 98 -17.06 8.39 3.93
N TRP A 99 -17.36 7.55 2.94
CA TRP A 99 -16.38 6.63 2.36
C TRP A 99 -15.24 7.34 1.63
N TYR A 100 -15.51 8.42 0.89
CA TYR A 100 -14.47 9.26 0.30
C TYR A 100 -13.55 9.82 1.37
N LYS A 101 -14.10 10.42 2.44
CA LYS A 101 -13.29 11.05 3.51
C LYS A 101 -12.44 10.04 4.27
N VAL A 102 -12.95 8.82 4.46
CA VAL A 102 -12.19 7.69 5.03
C VAL A 102 -11.04 7.30 4.10
N ARG A 103 -11.28 7.12 2.81
CA ARG A 103 -10.21 6.79 1.86
C ARG A 103 -9.21 7.93 1.71
N GLU A 104 -9.66 9.17 1.71
CA GLU A 104 -8.80 10.35 1.66
C GLU A 104 -7.82 10.38 2.84
N SER A 105 -8.28 10.11 4.07
CA SER A 105 -7.40 10.07 5.24
C SER A 105 -6.40 8.92 5.15
N LEU A 106 -6.85 7.74 4.72
CA LEU A 106 -5.98 6.57 4.52
C LEU A 106 -4.94 6.80 3.41
N ILE A 107 -5.31 7.44 2.31
CA ILE A 107 -4.38 7.82 1.23
C ILE A 107 -3.34 8.81 1.74
N LYS A 108 -3.72 9.80 2.55
CA LYS A 108 -2.76 10.74 3.15
C LYS A 108 -1.75 10.03 4.07
N SER A 109 -2.14 8.93 4.72
CA SER A 109 -1.25 8.15 5.58
C SER A 109 -0.41 7.11 4.84
N TYR A 110 -0.96 6.48 3.79
CA TYR A 110 -0.37 5.30 3.16
C TYR A 110 0.03 5.46 1.69
N GLY A 111 -0.46 6.50 1.02
CA GLY A 111 -0.32 6.75 -0.41
C GLY A 111 -1.35 6.02 -1.26
N GLN A 112 -1.55 6.50 -2.50
CA GLN A 112 -2.57 5.95 -3.43
C GLN A 112 -2.36 4.47 -3.78
N ALA A 113 -1.13 3.96 -3.70
CA ALA A 113 -0.83 2.57 -4.07
C ALA A 113 -1.48 1.56 -3.11
N ILE A 114 -1.50 1.89 -1.81
CA ILE A 114 -2.14 1.06 -0.80
C ILE A 114 -3.66 1.12 -0.97
N ASP A 115 -4.19 2.30 -1.21
CA ASP A 115 -5.61 2.48 -1.47
C ASP A 115 -6.08 1.70 -2.70
N LYS A 116 -5.39 1.80 -3.84
CA LYS A 116 -5.69 1.01 -5.05
C LYS A 116 -5.66 -0.50 -4.78
N SER A 117 -4.72 -0.96 -3.95
CA SER A 117 -4.52 -2.39 -3.70
C SER A 117 -5.55 -2.97 -2.71
N TRP A 118 -5.94 -2.20 -1.69
CA TRP A 118 -6.66 -2.78 -0.54
C TRP A 118 -7.98 -2.08 -0.19
N PHE A 119 -8.12 -0.77 -0.40
CA PHE A 119 -9.33 -0.04 0.00
C PHE A 119 -10.28 0.20 -1.18
N SER A 120 -9.74 0.49 -2.37
CA SER A 120 -10.53 0.65 -3.60
C SER A 120 -11.34 -0.58 -3.99
N PRO A 121 -10.87 -1.83 -3.78
CA PRO A 121 -11.67 -3.01 -4.05
C PRO A 121 -12.86 -3.20 -3.10
N LEU A 122 -12.86 -2.54 -1.94
CA LEU A 122 -13.94 -2.63 -0.97
C LEU A 122 -15.19 -1.92 -1.48
N LYS A 123 -16.34 -2.58 -1.30
CA LYS A 123 -17.63 -2.01 -1.66
C LYS A 123 -18.40 -1.64 -0.40
N VAL A 124 -19.00 -0.45 -0.39
CA VAL A 124 -20.00 -0.09 0.61
C VAL A 124 -21.25 -0.94 0.34
N ALA A 125 -21.59 -1.81 1.28
CA ALA A 125 -22.76 -2.69 1.22
C ALA A 125 -24.02 -1.99 1.74
N ASN A 126 -23.87 -1.18 2.79
CA ASN A 126 -24.95 -0.40 3.39
C ASN A 126 -24.36 0.79 4.20
N GLU A 127 -25.08 1.91 4.25
CA GLU A 127 -24.75 3.08 5.07
C GLU A 127 -25.95 3.41 5.96
N ASP A 128 -25.82 3.10 7.24
CA ASP A 128 -26.80 3.45 8.26
C ASP A 128 -26.48 4.83 8.84
N ASN A 129 -27.15 5.84 8.29
CA ASN A 129 -26.97 7.23 8.69
C ASN A 129 -27.55 7.57 10.07
N VAL A 130 -28.49 6.75 10.58
CA VAL A 130 -29.13 6.94 11.89
C VAL A 130 -28.20 6.45 12.99
N ASN A 131 -27.65 5.24 12.84
CA ASN A 131 -26.72 4.64 13.79
C ASN A 131 -25.26 5.04 13.54
N LYS A 132 -25.01 5.85 12.50
CA LYS A 132 -23.67 6.24 12.05
C LYS A 132 -22.77 5.02 11.85
N LYS A 133 -23.25 4.03 11.09
CA LYS A 133 -22.54 2.78 10.84
C LYS A 133 -22.48 2.45 9.35
N ILE A 134 -21.29 2.15 8.84
CA ILE A 134 -21.09 1.76 7.44
C ILE A 134 -20.67 0.29 7.36
N PHE A 135 -21.34 -0.44 6.48
CA PHE A 135 -21.01 -1.84 6.19
C PHE A 135 -20.22 -1.88 4.90
N ILE A 136 -19.01 -2.43 4.96
CA ILE A 136 -18.16 -2.62 3.79
C ILE A 136 -17.90 -4.10 3.57
N LYS A 137 -17.64 -4.49 2.32
CA LYS A 137 -17.34 -5.88 1.94
C LYS A 137 -16.13 -5.93 1.03
N ALA A 138 -15.27 -6.93 1.27
CA ALA A 138 -14.19 -7.27 0.37
C ALA A 138 -14.71 -8.05 -0.85
N LYS A 139 -13.93 -8.06 -1.94
CA LYS A 139 -14.28 -8.78 -3.17
C LYS A 139 -13.89 -10.25 -3.07
N THR A 140 -12.84 -10.56 -2.33
CA THR A 140 -12.34 -11.92 -2.14
C THR A 140 -12.13 -12.25 -0.67
N GLU A 141 -12.07 -13.55 -0.35
CA GLU A 141 -11.73 -14.02 1.00
C GLU A 141 -10.32 -13.59 1.42
N PHE A 142 -9.36 -13.65 0.51
CA PHE A 142 -7.99 -13.20 0.76
C PHE A 142 -7.93 -11.72 1.14
N GLU A 143 -8.61 -10.85 0.40
CA GLU A 143 -8.70 -9.43 0.74
C GLU A 143 -9.36 -9.21 2.10
N ASP A 144 -10.45 -9.93 2.42
CA ASP A 144 -11.12 -9.85 3.72
C ASP A 144 -10.16 -10.19 4.86
N SER A 145 -9.48 -11.34 4.79
CA SER A 145 -8.51 -11.77 5.80
C SER A 145 -7.36 -10.78 5.93
N TYR A 146 -6.76 -10.37 4.82
CA TYR A 146 -5.61 -9.46 4.84
C TYR A 146 -5.96 -8.11 5.46
N ILE A 147 -7.13 -7.54 5.12
CA ILE A 147 -7.59 -6.26 5.67
C ILE A 147 -7.88 -6.36 7.16
N ARG A 148 -8.48 -7.47 7.63
CA ARG A 148 -8.71 -7.71 9.06
C ARG A 148 -7.42 -7.74 9.87
N GLU A 149 -6.39 -8.36 9.33
CA GLU A 149 -5.11 -8.51 10.02
C GLU A 149 -4.28 -7.21 9.99
N ASN A 150 -4.30 -6.49 8.86
CA ASN A 150 -3.34 -5.42 8.60
C ASN A 150 -3.90 -4.00 8.71
N TYR A 151 -5.20 -3.80 8.48
CA TYR A 151 -5.78 -2.45 8.33
C TYR A 151 -7.05 -2.19 9.15
N LEU A 152 -7.55 -3.19 9.89
CA LEU A 152 -8.81 -3.07 10.62
C LEU A 152 -8.80 -1.91 11.63
N LYS A 153 -7.70 -1.76 12.38
CA LYS A 153 -7.54 -0.69 13.38
C LYS A 153 -7.46 0.70 12.75
N ASP A 154 -6.81 0.81 11.60
CA ASP A 154 -6.68 2.07 10.87
C ASP A 154 -8.00 2.49 10.24
N LEU A 155 -8.75 1.52 9.70
CA LEU A 155 -10.12 1.73 9.25
C LEU A 155 -10.99 2.19 10.43
N GLU A 156 -10.91 1.53 11.59
CA GLU A 156 -11.69 1.90 12.78
C GLU A 156 -11.41 3.36 13.18
N SER A 157 -10.13 3.72 13.20
CA SER A 157 -9.70 5.08 13.52
C SER A 157 -10.17 6.09 12.48
N ALA A 158 -10.08 5.76 11.19
CA ALA A 158 -10.49 6.64 10.10
C ALA A 158 -12.01 6.86 10.07
N PHE A 159 -12.82 5.82 10.27
CA PHE A 159 -14.28 5.94 10.39
C PHE A 159 -14.67 6.74 11.63
N LYS A 160 -14.02 6.48 12.78
CA LYS A 160 -14.29 7.21 14.02
C LYS A 160 -13.99 8.70 13.88
N ALA A 161 -12.93 9.06 13.15
CA ALA A 161 -12.61 10.46 12.85
C ALA A 161 -13.70 11.16 12.01
N GLN A 162 -14.49 10.42 11.23
CA GLN A 162 -15.65 10.93 10.52
C GLN A 162 -16.96 10.86 11.33
N GLY A 163 -16.91 10.40 12.58
CA GLY A 163 -18.09 10.22 13.43
C GLY A 163 -18.92 8.98 13.10
N PHE A 164 -18.34 8.01 12.39
CA PHE A 164 -18.97 6.74 12.04
C PHE A 164 -18.24 5.57 12.69
N SER A 165 -18.99 4.50 12.93
CA SER A 165 -18.44 3.16 13.10
C SER A 165 -18.50 2.41 11.77
N PHE A 166 -17.78 1.30 11.66
CA PHE A 166 -17.90 0.44 10.50
C PHE A 166 -17.92 -1.03 10.87
N GLU A 167 -18.38 -1.84 9.93
CA GLU A 167 -18.26 -3.28 9.99
C GLU A 167 -17.80 -3.81 8.63
N LEU A 168 -16.67 -4.53 8.64
CA LEU A 168 -16.28 -5.35 7.51
C LEU A 168 -17.10 -6.64 7.57
N VAL A 169 -18.10 -6.75 6.69
CA VAL A 169 -18.96 -7.92 6.58
C VAL A 169 -18.10 -9.12 6.20
N LYS A 170 -18.16 -10.18 7.00
CA LYS A 170 -17.37 -11.40 6.76
C LYS A 170 -17.64 -11.93 5.36
N PHE A 171 -16.57 -12.13 4.59
CA PHE A 171 -16.69 -12.73 3.28
C PHE A 171 -17.41 -14.07 3.41
N SER A 172 -18.52 -14.20 2.71
CA SER A 172 -19.33 -15.40 2.69
C SER A 172 -19.68 -15.67 1.24
N ASN A 173 -19.22 -16.79 0.69
CA ASN A 173 -19.58 -17.26 -0.63
C ASN A 173 -21.04 -17.72 -0.63
N PHE A 174 -21.99 -16.78 -0.57
CA PHE A 174 -23.40 -17.06 -0.87
C PHE A 174 -23.63 -16.99 -2.38
N ASN A 175 -22.86 -17.78 -3.12
CA ASN A 175 -23.23 -18.29 -4.42
C ASN A 175 -23.33 -19.82 -4.29
N LYS A 176 -24.24 -20.28 -3.44
CA LYS A 176 -24.91 -21.57 -3.66
C LYS A 176 -26.28 -21.23 -4.24
N ILE A 177 -26.34 -21.17 -5.57
CA ILE A 177 -27.57 -21.43 -6.31
C ILE A 177 -27.72 -22.95 -6.35
#